data_AF-A0A1B6DRR8-F1
#
_entry.id   AF-A0A1B6DRR8-F1
#
_cell.length_a   1.000
_cell.length_b   1.000
_cell.length_c   1.000
_cell.angle_alpha   90.00
_cell.angle_beta   90.00
_cell.angle_gamma   90.00
#
_symmetry.space_group_name_H-M   'P 1'
#
loop_
_entity.id
_entity.type
_entity.pdbx_description
1 polymer ?
#
loop_
_entity_poly.entity_id
_entity_poly.type
_entity_poly.pdbx_seq_one_letter_code
_entity_poly.pdbx_strand_id
1 'polypeptide(L)'
;DIYDYGHIDYVESTIAEFFNSYHGSEFEPFTFDEVGDFLKVLKLRKAPGQDGIGGKALLIVLIHCLVSIFNSALKLCHFPTCWKVAKVILIPKPAKSKLLPQNF
;
A
#
# COMPACT_ATOMS: atom_id res chain seq x y z
N ASP A 1 -11.63 32.77 -14.67
CA ASP A 1 -11.38 32.06 -13.40
C ASP A 1 -11.42 30.57 -13.62
N ILE A 2 -10.32 29.88 -13.29
CA ILE A 2 -9.98 28.51 -13.77
C ILE A 2 -10.45 27.44 -12.77
N TYR A 3 -11.64 27.62 -12.22
CA TYR A 3 -12.32 26.57 -11.48
C TYR A 3 -13.74 26.47 -12.01
N ASP A 4 -14.02 25.36 -12.69
CA ASP A 4 -15.37 24.98 -13.08
C ASP A 4 -16.11 24.54 -11.81
N TYR A 5 -16.77 25.51 -11.18
CA TYR A 5 -17.56 25.29 -9.97
C TYR A 5 -18.62 24.20 -10.16
N GLY A 6 -19.13 24.01 -11.39
CA GLY A 6 -20.06 22.92 -11.71
C GLY A 6 -19.42 21.54 -11.59
N HIS A 7 -18.15 21.40 -11.97
CA HIS A 7 -17.40 20.16 -11.77
C HIS A 7 -17.12 19.88 -10.29
N ILE A 8 -16.82 20.92 -9.50
CA ILE A 8 -16.60 20.78 -8.06
C ILE A 8 -17.89 20.31 -7.38
N ASP A 9 -19.02 20.97 -7.66
CA ASP A 9 -20.33 20.61 -7.09
C ASP A 9 -20.75 19.18 -7.48
N TYR A 10 -20.47 18.76 -8.72
CA TYR A 10 -20.72 17.40 -9.18
C TYR A 10 -19.91 16.36 -8.38
N VAL A 11 -18.61 16.62 -8.16
CA VAL A 11 -17.74 15.73 -7.38
C VAL A 11 -18.23 15.62 -5.94
N GLU A 12 -18.51 16.75 -5.29
CA GLU A 12 -18.98 16.78 -3.90
C GLU A 12 -20.34 16.07 -3.75
N SER A 13 -21.28 16.29 -4.68
CA SER A 13 -22.58 15.60 -4.69
C SER A 13 -22.44 14.09 -4.87
N THR A 14 -21.55 13.66 -5.77
CA THR A 14 -21.29 12.23 -6.00
C THR A 14 -20.68 11.56 -4.77
N ILE A 15 -19.75 12.24 -4.11
CA ILE A 15 -19.14 11.77 -2.85
C ILE A 15 -20.20 11.64 -1.75
N ALA A 16 -21.07 12.64 -1.61
CA ALA A 16 -22.15 12.62 -0.62
C ALA A 16 -23.16 11.50 -0.88
N GLU A 17 -23.59 11.29 -2.13
CA GLU A 17 -24.45 10.17 -2.51
C GLU A 17 -23.79 8.81 -2.24
N PHE A 18 -22.49 8.69 -2.52
CA PHE A 18 -21.73 7.47 -2.25
C PHE A 18 -21.69 7.18 -0.74
N PHE A 19 -21.41 8.17 0.11
CA PHE A 19 -21.39 7.96 1.56
C PHE A 19 -22.78 7.72 2.18
N ASN A 20 -23.85 8.26 1.59
CA ASN A 20 -25.22 8.12 2.08
C ASN A 20 -25.92 6.84 1.61
N SER A 21 -25.39 6.18 0.59
CA SER A 21 -25.92 4.91 0.11
C SER A 21 -25.45 3.75 1.00
N TYR A 22 -26.35 2.80 1.25
CA TYR A 22 -26.02 1.60 2.00
C TYR A 22 -25.23 0.65 1.11
N HIS A 23 -23.93 0.57 1.32
CA HIS A 23 -23.09 -0.46 0.73
C HIS A 23 -23.05 -1.63 1.70
N GLY A 24 -23.79 -2.70 1.40
CA GLY A 24 -23.76 -3.92 2.20
C GLY A 24 -22.31 -4.38 2.39
N SER A 25 -21.84 -4.40 3.63
CA SER A 25 -20.43 -4.61 3.97
C SER A 25 -20.07 -6.10 4.01
N GLU A 26 -20.40 -6.86 2.97
CA GLU A 26 -19.82 -8.18 2.80
C GLU A 26 -18.78 -8.12 1.69
N PHE A 27 -17.59 -7.69 2.08
CA PHE A 27 -16.41 -7.94 1.28
C PHE A 27 -16.11 -9.43 1.30
N GLU A 28 -15.89 -10.03 0.13
CA GLU A 28 -15.36 -11.38 0.08
C GLU A 28 -13.99 -11.40 0.79
N PRO A 29 -13.77 -12.32 1.74
CA PRO A 29 -12.49 -12.41 2.43
C PRO A 29 -11.41 -12.90 1.47
N PHE A 30 -10.23 -12.29 1.56
CA PHE A 30 -9.02 -12.78 0.92
C PHE A 30 -8.74 -14.23 1.29
N THR A 31 -8.39 -15.03 0.29
CA THR A 31 -8.00 -16.42 0.47
C THR A 31 -6.49 -16.57 0.65
N PHE A 32 -6.06 -17.72 1.17
CA PHE A 32 -4.64 -18.04 1.26
C PHE A 32 -3.96 -18.10 -0.11
N ASP A 33 -4.65 -18.64 -1.12
CA ASP A 33 -4.10 -18.77 -2.46
C ASP A 33 -3.93 -17.40 -3.11
N GLU A 34 -4.92 -16.52 -2.98
CA GLU A 34 -4.85 -15.16 -3.51
C GLU A 34 -3.69 -14.36 -2.90
N VAL A 35 -3.57 -14.37 -1.56
CA VAL A 35 -2.45 -13.70 -0.88
C VAL A 35 -1.13 -14.38 -1.23
N GLY A 36 -1.11 -15.71 -1.33
CA GLY A 36 0.07 -16.48 -1.72
C GLY A 36 0.57 -16.13 -3.12
N ASP A 37 -0.34 -16.01 -4.09
CA ASP A 37 -0.03 -15.63 -5.47
C ASP A 37 0.50 -14.20 -5.55
N PHE A 38 -0.10 -13.27 -4.80
CA PHE A 38 0.43 -11.91 -4.69
C PHE A 38 1.86 -11.90 -4.14
N LEU A 39 2.13 -12.67 -3.08
CA LEU A 39 3.45 -12.72 -2.46
C LEU A 39 4.51 -13.30 -3.42
N LYS A 40 4.16 -14.22 -4.33
CA LYS A 40 5.09 -14.76 -5.35
C LYS A 40 5.58 -13.70 -6.33
N VAL A 41 4.76 -12.67 -6.61
CA VAL A 41 5.10 -11.57 -7.53
C VAL A 41 6.01 -10.52 -6.85
N LEU A 42 6.11 -10.52 -5.51
CA LEU A 42 6.95 -9.58 -4.79
C LEU A 42 8.45 -9.77 -5.08
N LYS A 43 9.18 -8.66 -5.20
CA LYS A 43 10.63 -8.66 -5.41
C LYS A 43 11.36 -9.10 -4.13
N LEU A 44 11.66 -10.39 -4.02
CA LEU A 44 12.27 -11.01 -2.83
C LEU A 44 13.68 -10.52 -2.46
N ARG A 45 14.38 -9.86 -3.40
CA ARG A 45 15.76 -9.35 -3.20
C ARG A 45 15.80 -7.89 -2.77
N LYS A 46 14.68 -7.33 -2.33
CA LYS A 46 14.65 -5.99 -1.73
C LYS A 46 15.24 -6.04 -0.33
N ALA A 47 15.90 -4.95 0.07
CA ALA A 47 16.36 -4.80 1.43
C ALA A 47 15.16 -4.83 2.40
N PRO A 48 15.30 -5.48 3.56
CA PRO A 48 14.25 -5.48 4.58
C PRO A 48 13.96 -4.06 5.07
N GLY A 49 12.77 -3.86 5.62
CA GLY A 49 12.41 -2.63 6.31
C GLY A 49 13.16 -2.45 7.62
N GLN A 50 12.75 -1.44 8.39
CA GLN A 50 13.30 -1.20 9.73
C GLN A 50 13.00 -2.36 10.70
N ASP A 51 11.95 -3.14 10.42
CA ASP A 51 11.54 -4.34 11.15
C ASP A 51 12.46 -5.56 10.90
N GLY A 52 13.37 -5.49 9.92
CA GLY A 52 14.23 -6.62 9.54
C GLY A 52 13.51 -7.74 8.78
N ILE A 53 12.22 -7.58 8.45
CA ILE A 53 11.44 -8.62 7.77
C ILE A 53 11.75 -8.55 6.26
N GLY A 54 12.53 -9.53 5.79
CA GLY A 54 12.83 -9.67 4.37
C GLY A 54 11.69 -10.33 3.59
N GLY A 55 11.67 -10.15 2.27
CA GLY A 55 10.62 -10.73 1.41
C GLY A 55 10.50 -12.26 1.50
N LYS A 56 11.59 -12.98 1.80
CA LYS A 56 11.56 -14.44 2.04
C LYS A 56 10.80 -14.81 3.32
N ALA A 57 10.97 -14.04 4.40
CA ALA A 57 10.27 -14.29 5.65
C ALA A 57 8.76 -14.09 5.48
N LEU A 58 8.38 -13.09 4.66
CA LEU A 58 6.99 -12.81 4.32
C LEU A 58 6.29 -14.02 3.66
N LEU A 59 6.96 -14.68 2.72
CA LEU A 59 6.44 -15.86 2.03
C LEU A 59 6.29 -17.09 2.92
N ILE A 60 7.22 -17.31 3.84
CA ILE A 60 7.33 -18.58 4.57
C ILE A 60 6.55 -18.55 5.90
N VAL A 61 6.59 -17.44 6.61
CA VAL A 61 6.13 -17.39 8.01
C VAL A 61 4.86 -16.57 8.18
N LEU A 62 4.62 -15.57 7.32
CA LEU A 62 3.64 -14.53 7.59
C LEU A 62 2.37 -14.59 6.73
N ILE A 63 2.22 -15.54 5.82
CA ILE A 63 1.03 -15.63 4.96
C ILE A 63 -0.28 -15.71 5.78
N HIS A 64 -0.31 -16.51 6.85
CA HIS A 64 -1.46 -16.63 7.74
C HIS A 64 -1.78 -15.33 8.47
N CYS A 65 -0.75 -14.63 8.95
CA CYS A 65 -0.90 -13.34 9.60
C CYS A 65 -1.42 -12.29 8.61
N LEU A 66 -0.92 -12.28 7.37
CA LEU A 66 -1.32 -11.32 6.34
C LEU A 66 -2.79 -11.50 5.93
N VAL A 67 -3.22 -12.73 5.68
CA VAL A 67 -4.64 -13.02 5.38
C VAL A 67 -5.54 -12.53 6.50
N SER A 68 -5.17 -12.82 7.76
CA SER A 68 -5.94 -12.37 8.93
C SER A 68 -5.98 -10.85 9.05
N ILE A 69 -4.85 -10.17 8.85
CA ILE A 69 -4.76 -8.70 8.89
C ILE A 69 -5.60 -8.08 7.77
N PHE A 70 -5.49 -8.56 6.54
CA PHE A 70 -6.22 -8.01 5.39
C PHE A 70 -7.73 -8.19 5.54
N ASN A 71 -8.18 -9.39 5.94
CA ASN A 71 -9.60 -9.65 6.18
C ASN A 71 -10.16 -8.84 7.35
N SER A 72 -9.36 -8.66 8.41
CA SER A 72 -9.75 -7.80 9.54
C SER A 72 -9.83 -6.34 9.13
N ALA A 73 -8.87 -5.85 8.34
CA ALA A 73 -8.86 -4.48 7.83
C ALA A 73 -10.08 -4.19 6.95
N LEU A 74 -10.46 -5.11 6.06
CA LEU A 74 -11.68 -5.01 5.25
C LEU A 74 -12.93 -5.03 6.12
N LYS A 75 -13.05 -5.99 7.04
CA LYS A 75 -14.23 -6.13 7.92
C LYS A 75 -14.45 -4.91 8.82
N LEU A 76 -13.36 -4.33 9.32
CA LEU A 76 -13.38 -3.18 10.22
C LEU A 76 -13.39 -1.84 9.46
N CYS A 77 -13.27 -1.87 8.13
CA CYS A 77 -13.01 -0.69 7.29
C CYS A 77 -11.87 0.19 7.84
N HIS A 78 -10.83 -0.46 8.39
CA HIS A 78 -9.75 0.21 9.10
C HIS A 78 -8.42 -0.11 8.44
N PHE A 79 -7.77 0.92 7.90
CA PHE A 79 -6.49 0.83 7.22
C PHE A 79 -5.42 1.65 7.95
N PRO A 80 -4.12 1.29 7.80
CA PRO A 80 -3.05 2.06 8.40
C PRO A 80 -3.04 3.52 7.92
N THR A 81 -2.88 4.46 8.85
CA THR A 81 -2.67 5.88 8.52
C THR A 81 -1.30 6.13 7.88
N CYS A 82 -0.31 5.29 8.20
CA CYS A 82 1.02 5.30 7.60
C CYS A 82 1.33 3.94 6.98
N TRP A 83 1.62 3.92 5.67
CA TRP A 83 1.93 2.69 4.94
C TRP A 83 3.42 2.32 4.96
N LYS A 84 4.32 3.29 5.17
CA LYS A 84 5.76 3.05 5.14
C LYS A 84 6.53 4.13 5.89
N VAL A 85 7.42 3.71 6.78
CA VAL A 85 8.51 4.53 7.31
C VAL A 85 9.80 4.12 6.60
N ALA A 86 10.50 5.07 5.99
CA ALA A 86 11.69 4.79 5.20
C ALA A 86 12.92 5.50 5.77
N LYS A 87 13.99 4.74 6.00
CA LYS A 87 15.34 5.29 6.17
C LYS A 87 15.97 5.46 4.79
N VAL A 88 16.12 6.70 4.34
CA VAL A 88 16.76 6.99 3.05
C VAL A 88 18.27 6.95 3.23
N ILE A 89 18.92 6.00 2.57
CA ILE A 89 20.38 5.93 2.47
C ILE A 89 20.75 6.20 1.01
N LEU A 90 21.47 7.29 0.80
CA LEU A 90 21.96 7.70 -0.51
C LEU A 90 23.16 6.84 -0.90
N ILE A 91 23.08 6.12 -2.02
CA ILE A 91 24.16 5.28 -2.55
C ILE A 91 24.71 5.95 -3.81
N PRO A 92 25.94 6.51 -3.77
CA PRO A 92 26.52 7.17 -4.92
C PRO A 92 26.56 6.25 -6.14
N LYS A 93 26.08 6.73 -7.28
CA LYS A 93 26.18 6.00 -8.55
C LYS A 93 27.67 5.84 -8.92
N PRO A 94 28.08 4.66 -9.40
CA PRO A 94 29.46 4.44 -9.85
C PRO A 94 29.84 5.45 -10.94
N ALA A 95 31.08 5.94 -10.90
CA ALA A 95 31.67 6.85 -11.90
C ALA A 95 30.96 8.22 -12.10
N LYS A 96 30.11 8.66 -11.17
CA LYS A 96 29.50 10.00 -11.21
C LYS A 96 30.01 10.90 -10.08
N SER A 97 30.08 12.20 -10.36
CA SER A 97 30.52 13.21 -9.38
C SER A 97 29.60 13.25 -8.16
N LYS A 98 30.17 13.22 -6.95
CA LYS A 98 29.41 13.30 -5.69
C LYS A 98 28.91 14.71 -5.35
N LEU A 99 29.13 15.68 -6.24
CA LEU A 99 28.77 17.08 -6.01
C LEU A 99 27.33 17.41 -6.43
N LEU A 100 26.66 16.51 -7.17
CA LEU A 100 25.30 16.75 -7.67
C LEU A 100 24.31 15.79 -7.00
N PRO A 101 23.15 16.26 -6.50
CA PRO A 101 22.14 15.42 -5.86
C PRO A 101 21.66 14.25 -6.73
N GLN A 102 21.58 14.45 -8.04
CA GLN A 102 21.17 13.44 -9.03
C GLN A 102 22.13 12.24 -9.18
N ASN A 103 23.33 12.32 -8.59
CA ASN A 103 24.37 11.31 -8.67
C ASN A 103 24.40 10.37 -7.45
N PHE A 104 23.52 10.57 -6.48
CA PHE A 104 23.19 9.62 -5.42
C PHE A 104 21.90 8.86 -5.74
#